data_AF-A0A8A7K9C8-F1
#
_entry.id   AF-A0A8A7K9C8-F1
#
_cell.length_a   1.000
_cell.length_b   1.000
_cell.length_c   1.000
_cell.angle_alpha   90.00
_cell.angle_beta   90.00
_cell.angle_gamma   90.00
#
_symmetry.space_group_name_H-M   'P 1'
#
loop_
_entity.id
_entity.type
_entity.pdbx_description
1 polymer ?
#
loop_
_entity_poly.entity_id
_entity_poly.type
_entity_poly.pdbx_seq_one_letter_code
_entity_poly.pdbx_strand_id
1 'polypeptide(L)'
;MTKQYKFILEVIIVVEIIKKLKHQVVQEARELSKSKNRIAENKIQLRGLEQIKWAWDAGLKINSIIISDNEDPADYRGIPCPIYQTSKGILKKITGTNYLIESVGIAEGPPIKGELDEFVLLLDNVKDHGNIGTIIRSGMAYGIKDYLTTSNDLDPYMPKTIDASRGTNFKVFFRRHSHPQEAVSYLKEKGYQIIATSPHGKSLQSTIKLDKKPVALVVGNETSGVSDEVLKAADHIVQIPMYTGVESLNVGVATGISIYELRLKEVLTMLADKIMASLGREINVTSQLIRKAFNIKLKEISEYTGDHVIFLMVLKREFQMNEEQIEKQFGYFRNSLKIFLKPLFENNLIKKERDEIEITKTGEELLAKLWPIHEKTENILLQEFTEKEKKELRRYLGKIQQNCIKVMRYKA
;
A
#
# COMPACT_ATOMS: atom_id res chain seq x y z
N MET A 1 20.48 -24.76 9.32
CA MET A 1 19.22 -25.39 9.79
C MET A 1 19.35 -26.89 9.62
N THR A 2 19.57 -27.60 10.71
CA THR A 2 19.91 -29.04 10.77
C THR A 2 18.68 -29.91 10.46
N LYS A 3 18.93 -31.08 9.84
CA LYS A 3 17.93 -32.09 9.39
C LYS A 3 16.82 -32.45 10.39
N GLN A 4 17.04 -32.17 11.69
CA GLN A 4 16.10 -32.46 12.78
C GLN A 4 14.83 -31.58 12.77
N TYR A 5 14.88 -30.36 12.19
CA TYR A 5 13.69 -29.52 12.05
C TYR A 5 12.78 -29.91 10.87
N LYS A 6 13.31 -30.65 9.89
CA LYS A 6 12.52 -31.08 8.73
C LYS A 6 11.55 -32.23 9.05
N PHE A 7 11.84 -33.00 10.10
CA PHE A 7 11.03 -34.14 10.54
C PHE A 7 9.76 -33.76 11.32
N ILE A 8 9.71 -32.55 11.90
CA ILE A 8 8.56 -32.08 12.70
C ILE A 8 7.40 -31.59 11.80
N LEU A 9 7.67 -31.26 10.54
CA LEU A 9 6.66 -30.74 9.61
C LEU A 9 5.78 -31.83 8.96
N GLU A 10 6.14 -33.11 9.07
CA GLU A 10 5.44 -34.21 8.40
C GLU A 10 4.45 -34.98 9.29
N VAL A 11 4.51 -34.82 10.62
CA VAL A 11 3.66 -35.58 11.54
C VAL A 11 2.55 -34.69 12.10
N ILE A 12 1.30 -34.99 11.72
CA ILE A 12 0.12 -34.44 12.41
C ILE A 12 0.10 -35.07 13.80
N ILE A 13 0.13 -34.24 14.84
CA ILE A 13 -0.11 -34.71 16.20
C ILE A 13 -1.42 -34.07 16.66
N VAL A 14 -2.51 -34.84 16.59
CA VAL A 14 -3.67 -34.55 17.42
C VAL A 14 -3.23 -34.81 18.85
N VAL A 15 -3.16 -33.74 19.64
CA VAL A 15 -2.57 -33.77 20.97
C VAL A 15 -3.54 -34.42 21.96
N GLU A 16 -4.82 -34.07 21.89
CA GLU A 16 -5.85 -34.55 22.83
C GLU A 16 -7.27 -34.36 22.26
N ILE A 17 -8.20 -35.24 22.68
CA ILE A 17 -9.64 -35.05 22.50
C ILE A 17 -10.23 -34.35 23.74
N ILE A 18 -10.66 -33.10 23.59
CA ILE A 18 -11.19 -32.28 24.66
C ILE A 18 -12.68 -32.56 24.89
N LYS A 19 -13.07 -32.81 26.14
CA LYS A 19 -14.45 -33.09 26.55
C LYS A 19 -15.07 -32.06 27.49
N LYS A 20 -14.29 -31.08 27.98
CA LYS A 20 -14.73 -30.14 29.04
C LYS A 20 -14.43 -28.69 28.66
N LEU A 21 -15.36 -27.79 29.00
CA LEU A 21 -15.20 -26.34 28.82
C LEU A 21 -14.12 -25.70 29.69
N LYS A 22 -13.70 -26.39 30.76
CA LYS A 22 -12.64 -25.92 31.66
C LYS A 22 -11.22 -26.20 31.14
N HIS A 23 -11.09 -26.83 29.98
CA HIS A 23 -9.78 -27.07 29.38
C HIS A 23 -9.12 -25.73 29.00
N GLN A 24 -7.82 -25.58 29.28
CA GLN A 24 -7.11 -24.31 29.14
C GLN A 24 -7.26 -23.67 27.75
N VAL A 25 -6.97 -24.43 26.67
CA VAL A 25 -7.09 -23.93 25.28
C VAL A 25 -8.53 -23.50 24.92
N VAL A 26 -9.54 -24.14 25.52
CA VAL A 26 -10.96 -23.80 25.29
C VAL A 26 -11.31 -22.51 26.00
N GLN A 27 -10.80 -22.29 27.21
CA GLN A 27 -11.00 -21.06 27.96
C GLN A 27 -10.33 -19.88 27.25
N GLU A 28 -9.07 -20.03 26.86
CA GLU A 28 -8.32 -19.03 26.08
C GLU A 28 -9.04 -18.69 24.78
N ALA A 29 -9.40 -19.69 23.97
CA ALA A 29 -10.12 -19.46 22.73
C ALA A 29 -11.43 -18.71 22.99
N ARG A 30 -12.19 -19.07 24.03
CA ARG A 30 -13.46 -18.42 24.37
C ARG A 30 -13.26 -16.99 24.86
N GLU A 31 -12.21 -16.69 25.60
CA GLU A 31 -11.85 -15.34 26.03
C GLU A 31 -11.54 -14.45 24.83
N LEU A 32 -10.78 -14.99 23.87
CA LEU A 32 -10.46 -14.33 22.60
C LEU A 32 -11.66 -14.20 21.64
N SER A 33 -12.88 -14.61 22.02
CA SER A 33 -14.10 -14.22 21.29
C SER A 33 -14.42 -12.72 21.46
N LYS A 34 -13.95 -12.10 22.55
CA LYS A 34 -14.17 -10.69 22.87
C LYS A 34 -13.04 -9.81 22.32
N SER A 35 -13.41 -8.70 21.66
CA SER A 35 -12.46 -7.71 21.11
C SER A 35 -11.50 -7.18 22.16
N LYS A 36 -12.02 -6.78 23.33
CA LYS A 36 -11.21 -6.29 24.44
C LYS A 36 -10.04 -7.21 24.80
N ASN A 37 -10.26 -8.53 24.81
CA ASN A 37 -9.23 -9.51 25.17
C ASN A 37 -8.21 -9.67 24.04
N ARG A 38 -8.66 -9.76 22.78
CA ARG A 38 -7.77 -9.79 21.61
C ARG A 38 -6.84 -8.59 21.55
N ILE A 39 -7.37 -7.39 21.79
CA ILE A 39 -6.58 -6.15 21.81
C ILE A 39 -5.58 -6.18 22.98
N ALA A 40 -6.02 -6.51 24.19
CA ALA A 40 -5.17 -6.49 25.38
C ALA A 40 -4.02 -7.51 25.32
N GLU A 41 -4.28 -8.69 24.75
CA GLU A 41 -3.29 -9.77 24.67
C GLU A 41 -2.48 -9.75 23.37
N ASN A 42 -2.82 -8.87 22.41
CA ASN A 42 -2.33 -8.91 21.03
C ASN A 42 -2.44 -10.32 20.40
N LYS A 43 -3.62 -10.93 20.53
CA LYS A 43 -3.92 -12.28 20.03
C LYS A 43 -5.15 -12.29 19.15
N ILE A 44 -5.28 -13.35 18.35
CA ILE A 44 -6.32 -13.51 17.35
C ILE A 44 -7.06 -14.84 17.56
N GLN A 45 -8.40 -14.79 17.52
CA GLN A 45 -9.24 -15.97 17.35
C GLN A 45 -9.59 -16.11 15.86
N LEU A 46 -9.00 -17.08 15.19
CA LEU A 46 -9.23 -17.40 13.79
C LEU A 46 -10.41 -18.38 13.68
N ARG A 47 -11.31 -18.17 12.72
CA ARG A 47 -12.54 -18.95 12.56
C ARG A 47 -12.56 -19.63 11.19
N GLY A 48 -12.47 -20.96 11.20
CA GLY A 48 -12.43 -21.79 10.00
C GLY A 48 -11.02 -21.98 9.43
N LEU A 49 -10.89 -23.01 8.60
CA LEU A 49 -9.64 -23.42 7.97
C LEU A 49 -9.00 -22.31 7.14
N GLU A 50 -9.79 -21.54 6.38
CA GLU A 50 -9.27 -20.46 5.53
C GLU A 50 -8.56 -19.37 6.34
N GLN A 51 -9.18 -18.87 7.42
CA GLN A 51 -8.56 -17.83 8.24
C GLN A 51 -7.28 -18.32 8.92
N ILE A 52 -7.26 -19.59 9.34
CA ILE A 52 -6.07 -20.25 9.90
C ILE A 52 -4.94 -20.28 8.87
N LYS A 53 -5.24 -20.70 7.63
CA LYS A 53 -4.27 -20.72 6.52
C LYS A 53 -3.77 -19.32 6.17
N TRP A 54 -4.67 -18.33 6.05
CA TRP A 54 -4.27 -16.95 5.76
C TRP A 54 -3.34 -16.36 6.82
N ALA A 55 -3.62 -16.60 8.10
CA ALA A 55 -2.76 -16.14 9.19
C ALA A 55 -1.37 -16.82 9.13
N TRP A 56 -1.33 -18.12 8.88
CA TRP A 56 -0.09 -18.87 8.70
C TRP A 56 0.72 -18.37 7.49
N ASP A 57 0.08 -18.19 6.34
CA ASP A 57 0.70 -17.68 5.12
C ASP A 57 1.17 -16.22 5.26
N ALA A 58 0.58 -15.47 6.20
CA ALA A 58 1.05 -14.14 6.59
C ALA A 58 2.27 -14.18 7.53
N GLY A 59 2.69 -15.36 7.97
CA GLY A 59 3.83 -15.56 8.88
C GLY A 59 3.49 -15.39 10.36
N LEU A 60 2.20 -15.40 10.73
CA LEU A 60 1.80 -15.33 12.14
C LEU A 60 2.07 -16.67 12.84
N LYS A 61 2.44 -16.58 14.12
CA LYS A 61 2.60 -17.76 14.97
C LYS A 61 1.22 -18.28 15.37
N ILE A 62 0.87 -19.47 14.91
CA ILE A 62 -0.32 -20.20 15.36
C ILE A 62 0.02 -20.96 16.64
N ASN A 63 -0.67 -20.67 17.74
CA ASN A 63 -0.41 -21.27 19.06
C ASN A 63 -1.11 -22.63 19.20
N SER A 64 -2.33 -22.74 18.67
CA SER A 64 -3.12 -23.97 18.73
C SER A 64 -4.30 -23.93 17.77
N ILE A 65 -4.77 -25.10 17.35
CA ILE A 65 -5.99 -25.26 16.56
C ILE A 65 -6.93 -26.21 17.29
N ILE A 66 -8.21 -25.86 17.36
CA ILE A 66 -9.29 -26.67 17.92
C ILE A 66 -10.25 -27.00 16.78
N ILE A 67 -10.40 -28.29 16.44
CA ILE A 67 -11.27 -28.75 15.36
C ILE A 67 -12.43 -29.59 15.90
N SER A 68 -13.49 -29.71 15.11
CA SER A 68 -14.61 -30.59 15.43
C SER A 68 -14.24 -32.05 15.20
N ASP A 69 -15.11 -32.94 15.68
CA ASP A 69 -15.03 -34.37 15.41
C ASP A 69 -15.21 -34.75 13.93
N ASN A 70 -15.68 -33.82 13.09
CA ASN A 70 -15.94 -34.03 11.67
C ASN A 70 -14.82 -33.54 10.74
N GLU A 71 -13.89 -32.73 11.23
CA GLU A 71 -12.77 -32.21 10.44
C GLU A 71 -11.62 -33.22 10.41
N ASP A 72 -10.92 -33.33 9.27
CA ASP A 72 -9.71 -34.13 9.18
C ASP A 72 -8.51 -33.29 9.67
N PRO A 73 -7.79 -33.73 10.73
CA PRO A 73 -6.53 -33.10 11.13
C PRO A 73 -5.53 -32.89 9.99
N ALA A 74 -5.60 -33.68 8.91
CA ALA A 74 -4.74 -33.57 7.75
C ALA A 74 -4.89 -32.27 6.96
N ASP A 75 -6.04 -31.60 7.04
CA ASP A 75 -6.28 -30.32 6.36
C ASP A 75 -5.42 -29.16 6.89
N TYR A 76 -4.85 -29.36 8.10
CA TYR A 76 -4.00 -28.42 8.83
C TYR A 76 -2.51 -28.79 8.78
N ARG A 77 -2.12 -29.79 7.97
CA ARG A 77 -0.71 -30.17 7.77
C ARG A 77 0.14 -28.96 7.37
N GLY A 78 1.36 -28.91 7.89
CA GLY A 78 2.33 -27.84 7.62
C GLY A 78 2.25 -26.64 8.57
N ILE A 79 1.24 -26.57 9.43
CA ILE A 79 1.15 -25.56 10.50
C ILE A 79 1.74 -26.17 11.79
N PRO A 80 2.89 -25.66 12.30
CA PRO A 80 3.60 -26.28 13.41
C PRO A 80 2.99 -25.88 14.77
N CYS A 81 1.79 -26.39 15.07
CA CYS A 81 1.09 -26.13 16.33
C CYS A 81 0.29 -27.35 16.82
N PRO A 82 -0.02 -27.45 18.13
CA PRO A 82 -0.89 -28.49 18.66
C PRO A 82 -2.33 -28.39 18.10
N ILE A 83 -2.86 -29.53 17.66
CA ILE A 83 -4.25 -29.67 17.20
C ILE A 83 -5.05 -30.44 18.24
N TYR A 84 -6.20 -29.91 18.64
CA TYR A 84 -7.12 -30.51 19.59
C TYR A 84 -8.45 -30.82 18.90
N GLN A 85 -9.06 -31.96 19.22
CA GLN A 85 -10.38 -32.32 18.70
C GLN A 85 -11.44 -32.16 19.79
N THR A 86 -12.64 -31.67 19.46
CA THR A 86 -13.71 -31.47 20.46
C THR A 86 -15.10 -31.61 19.81
N SER A 87 -16.14 -31.67 20.64
CA SER A 87 -17.53 -31.68 20.14
C SER A 87 -17.96 -30.33 19.57
N LYS A 88 -18.88 -30.36 18.60
CA LYS A 88 -19.55 -29.19 18.02
C LYS A 88 -20.18 -28.27 19.07
N GLY A 89 -20.70 -28.84 20.15
CA GLY A 89 -21.31 -28.09 21.26
C GLY A 89 -20.29 -27.23 22.04
N ILE A 90 -19.05 -27.69 22.15
CA ILE A 90 -17.96 -26.91 22.76
C ILE A 90 -17.51 -25.79 21.81
N LEU A 91 -17.35 -26.07 20.52
CA LEU A 91 -16.98 -25.06 19.52
C LEU A 91 -17.98 -23.91 19.45
N LYS A 92 -19.29 -24.19 19.42
CA LYS A 92 -20.32 -23.13 19.50
C LYS A 92 -20.19 -22.24 20.74
N LYS A 93 -19.77 -22.81 21.88
CA LYS A 93 -19.53 -22.06 23.13
C LYS A 93 -18.22 -21.26 23.10
N ILE A 94 -17.21 -21.70 22.34
CA ILE A 94 -15.95 -20.98 22.11
C ILE A 94 -16.21 -19.74 21.25
N THR A 95 -16.93 -19.89 20.15
CA THR A 95 -17.13 -18.81 19.18
C THR A 95 -18.24 -17.86 19.57
N GLY A 96 -19.22 -18.34 20.35
CA GLY A 96 -20.40 -17.57 20.75
C GLY A 96 -21.35 -17.27 19.57
N THR A 97 -21.25 -18.03 18.48
CA THR A 97 -22.06 -17.85 17.27
C THR A 97 -23.28 -18.77 17.25
N ASN A 98 -24.33 -18.36 16.55
CA ASN A 98 -25.54 -19.17 16.37
C ASN A 98 -25.33 -20.32 15.35
N TYR A 99 -24.35 -20.17 14.46
CA TYR A 99 -23.92 -21.20 13.52
C TYR A 99 -22.64 -21.89 14.02
N LEU A 100 -22.40 -23.11 13.52
CA LEU A 100 -21.21 -23.88 13.84
C LEU A 100 -20.02 -23.37 13.04
N ILE A 101 -18.89 -23.20 13.71
CA ILE A 101 -17.57 -23.01 13.10
C ILE A 101 -16.80 -24.28 13.44
N GLU A 102 -16.45 -25.04 12.41
CA GLU A 102 -15.88 -26.39 12.54
C GLU A 102 -14.43 -26.36 13.07
N SER A 103 -13.73 -25.23 12.93
CA SER A 103 -12.38 -25.06 13.46
C SER A 103 -12.07 -23.66 13.97
N VAL A 104 -11.30 -23.58 15.06
CA VAL A 104 -10.89 -22.34 15.71
C VAL A 104 -9.38 -22.36 15.92
N GLY A 105 -8.68 -21.35 15.42
CA GLY A 105 -7.25 -21.13 15.67
C GLY A 105 -7.03 -20.05 16.71
N ILE A 106 -5.96 -20.19 17.49
CA ILE A 106 -5.40 -19.11 18.32
C ILE A 106 -4.05 -18.74 17.71
N ALA A 107 -3.84 -17.46 17.43
CA ALA A 107 -2.59 -16.95 16.89
C ALA A 107 -2.12 -15.69 17.63
N GLU A 108 -0.82 -15.46 17.62
CA GLU A 108 -0.24 -14.16 18.00
C GLU A 108 -0.57 -13.12 16.93
N GLY A 109 -0.91 -11.91 17.36
CA GLY A 109 -0.99 -10.75 16.48
C GLY A 109 0.39 -10.34 15.94
N PRO A 110 0.45 -9.63 14.80
CA PRO A 110 1.69 -9.07 14.30
C PRO A 110 2.35 -8.18 15.35
N PRO A 111 3.69 -8.12 15.40
CA PRO A 111 4.39 -7.23 16.30
C PRO A 111 4.07 -5.78 15.95
N ILE A 112 4.08 -4.89 16.95
CA ILE A 112 3.96 -3.45 16.70
C ILE A 112 5.25 -2.98 16.03
N LYS A 113 5.14 -2.54 14.77
CA LYS A 113 6.27 -1.95 14.03
C LYS A 113 6.65 -0.61 14.66
N GLY A 114 7.96 -0.32 14.74
CA GLY A 114 8.48 0.91 15.35
C GLY A 114 8.34 2.15 14.46
N GLU A 115 8.81 2.07 13.21
CA GLU A 115 8.77 3.17 12.24
C GLU A 115 7.57 3.05 11.30
N LEU A 116 7.04 4.19 10.82
CA LEU A 116 5.97 4.24 9.82
C LEU A 116 6.56 4.32 8.41
N ASP A 117 5.88 3.73 7.43
CA ASP A 117 6.20 3.83 6.00
C ASP A 117 5.83 5.20 5.40
N GLU A 118 6.38 5.54 4.23
CA GLU A 118 6.17 6.85 3.58
C GLU A 118 4.71 7.14 3.22
N PHE A 119 3.85 6.13 3.12
CA PHE A 119 2.42 6.31 2.91
C PHE A 119 1.65 5.54 3.96
N VAL A 120 0.83 6.26 4.72
CA VAL A 120 -0.03 5.71 5.78
C VAL A 120 -1.48 6.09 5.59
N LEU A 121 -2.36 5.32 6.20
CA LEU A 121 -3.80 5.60 6.25
C LEU A 121 -4.22 5.95 7.67
N LEU A 122 -4.92 7.07 7.86
CA LEU A 122 -5.58 7.42 9.11
C LEU A 122 -7.09 7.20 8.95
N LEU A 123 -7.60 6.18 9.65
CA LEU A 123 -9.02 5.88 9.77
C LEU A 123 -9.61 6.71 10.92
N ASP A 124 -10.17 7.87 10.58
CA ASP A 124 -10.79 8.75 11.55
C ASP A 124 -12.21 8.27 11.91
N ASN A 125 -12.29 7.50 12.99
CA ASN A 125 -13.52 6.95 13.55
C ASN A 125 -14.37 6.15 12.53
N VAL A 126 -13.72 5.43 11.60
CA VAL A 126 -14.38 4.48 10.70
C VAL A 126 -14.86 3.28 11.53
N LYS A 127 -16.16 2.97 11.48
CA LYS A 127 -16.76 1.98 12.40
C LYS A 127 -17.10 0.65 11.75
N ASP A 128 -17.45 0.64 10.46
CA ASP A 128 -17.85 -0.62 9.84
C ASP A 128 -16.64 -1.52 9.56
N HIS A 129 -16.63 -2.69 10.20
CA HIS A 129 -15.55 -3.67 10.05
C HIS A 129 -15.39 -4.23 8.62
N GLY A 130 -16.45 -4.21 7.80
CA GLY A 130 -16.38 -4.59 6.39
C GLY A 130 -15.70 -3.52 5.54
N ASN A 131 -16.02 -2.25 5.78
CA ASN A 131 -15.33 -1.12 5.19
C ASN A 131 -13.85 -1.10 5.59
N ILE A 132 -13.53 -1.28 6.88
CA ILE A 132 -12.14 -1.38 7.36
C ILE A 132 -11.40 -2.50 6.60
N GLY A 133 -12.00 -3.69 6.47
CA GLY A 133 -11.39 -4.79 5.73
C GLY A 133 -11.17 -4.47 4.25
N THR A 134 -12.09 -3.75 3.63
CA THR A 134 -11.97 -3.27 2.24
C THR A 134 -10.85 -2.25 2.10
N ILE A 135 -10.72 -1.30 3.03
CA ILE A 135 -9.64 -0.30 3.08
C ILE A 135 -8.27 -0.97 3.26
N ILE A 136 -8.18 -1.95 4.16
CA ILE A 136 -6.97 -2.76 4.35
C ILE A 136 -6.58 -3.45 3.05
N ARG A 137 -7.51 -4.15 2.41
CA ARG A 137 -7.24 -4.89 1.17
C ARG A 137 -6.80 -3.98 0.04
N SER A 138 -7.48 -2.85 -0.13
CA SER A 138 -7.11 -1.85 -1.13
C SER A 138 -5.73 -1.26 -0.86
N GLY A 139 -5.43 -0.85 0.37
CA GLY A 139 -4.12 -0.31 0.72
C GLY A 139 -3.00 -1.34 0.57
N MET A 140 -3.22 -2.59 0.96
CA MET A 140 -2.25 -3.67 0.77
C MET A 140 -1.94 -3.94 -0.71
N ALA A 141 -2.91 -3.77 -1.61
CA ALA A 141 -2.67 -3.87 -3.05
C ALA A 141 -1.72 -2.78 -3.58
N TYR A 142 -1.58 -1.67 -2.85
CA TYR A 142 -0.65 -0.56 -3.13
C TYR A 142 0.49 -0.45 -2.09
N GLY A 143 0.78 -1.55 -1.40
CA GLY A 143 1.91 -1.65 -0.47
C GLY A 143 1.78 -0.84 0.82
N ILE A 144 0.59 -0.32 1.17
CA ILE A 144 0.36 0.37 2.44
C ILE A 144 0.22 -0.67 3.55
N LYS A 145 1.11 -0.59 4.54
CA LYS A 145 1.14 -1.52 5.69
C LYS A 145 0.82 -0.84 7.01
N ASP A 146 0.97 0.46 7.09
CA ASP A 146 0.84 1.22 8.33
C ASP A 146 -0.49 1.99 8.36
N TYR A 147 -1.32 1.63 9.33
CA TYR A 147 -2.65 2.19 9.55
C TYR A 147 -2.70 2.82 10.93
N LEU A 148 -3.31 3.99 11.01
CA LEU A 148 -3.63 4.69 12.24
C LEU A 148 -5.15 4.76 12.38
N THR A 149 -5.63 4.80 13.61
CA THR A 149 -7.06 5.01 13.88
C THR A 149 -7.26 5.86 15.11
N THR A 150 -8.35 6.63 15.11
CA THR A 150 -8.81 7.46 16.23
C THR A 150 -9.82 6.71 17.14
N SER A 151 -9.97 5.39 16.94
CA SER A 151 -10.78 4.50 17.76
C SER A 151 -9.90 3.56 18.59
N ASN A 152 -10.00 3.67 19.91
CA ASN A 152 -9.27 2.81 20.86
C ASN A 152 -9.76 1.36 20.85
N ASP A 153 -10.99 1.14 20.43
CA ASP A 153 -11.68 -0.14 20.42
C ASP A 153 -11.66 -0.85 19.06
N LEU A 154 -11.07 -0.22 18.03
CA LEU A 154 -10.92 -0.84 16.72
C LEU A 154 -10.07 -2.12 16.83
N ASP A 155 -10.71 -3.23 16.50
CA ASP A 155 -10.09 -4.54 16.38
C ASP A 155 -10.00 -4.94 14.90
N PRO A 156 -8.79 -4.94 14.30
CA PRO A 156 -8.62 -5.32 12.90
C PRO A 156 -8.82 -6.83 12.67
N TYR A 157 -9.01 -7.62 13.74
CA TYR A 157 -9.21 -9.06 13.71
C TYR A 157 -10.66 -9.46 14.01
N MET A 158 -11.60 -8.52 13.87
CA MET A 158 -13.01 -8.89 13.78
C MET A 158 -13.24 -9.84 12.59
N PRO A 159 -14.10 -10.87 12.72
CA PRO A 159 -14.39 -11.81 11.62
C PRO A 159 -14.77 -11.09 10.33
N LYS A 160 -15.64 -10.07 10.41
CA LYS A 160 -16.06 -9.26 9.26
C LYS A 160 -14.88 -8.53 8.59
N THR A 161 -13.88 -8.08 9.36
CA THR A 161 -12.67 -7.43 8.82
C THR A 161 -11.73 -8.45 8.17
N ILE A 162 -11.52 -9.62 8.80
CA ILE A 162 -10.71 -10.70 8.22
C ILE A 162 -11.31 -11.15 6.87
N ASP A 163 -12.62 -11.38 6.83
CA ASP A 163 -13.31 -11.86 5.64
C ASP A 163 -13.31 -10.81 4.50
N ALA A 164 -13.63 -9.55 4.82
CA ALA A 164 -13.62 -8.47 3.82
C ALA A 164 -12.20 -8.19 3.29
N SER A 165 -11.19 -8.28 4.16
CA SER A 165 -9.79 -8.09 3.77
C SER A 165 -9.17 -9.32 3.09
N ARG A 166 -9.85 -10.48 3.14
CA ARG A 166 -9.33 -11.79 2.69
C ARG A 166 -7.95 -12.10 3.30
N GLY A 167 -7.83 -11.88 4.61
CA GLY A 167 -6.62 -12.17 5.38
C GLY A 167 -5.46 -11.17 5.21
N THR A 168 -5.61 -10.14 4.37
CA THR A 168 -4.56 -9.11 4.21
C THR A 168 -4.36 -8.27 5.47
N ASN A 169 -5.34 -8.24 6.38
CA ASN A 169 -5.25 -7.62 7.70
C ASN A 169 -4.17 -8.25 8.61
N PHE A 170 -3.72 -9.47 8.33
CA PHE A 170 -2.62 -10.10 9.07
C PHE A 170 -1.24 -9.55 8.68
N LYS A 171 -1.15 -8.77 7.59
CA LYS A 171 0.11 -8.23 7.03
C LYS A 171 0.29 -6.73 7.28
N VAL A 172 -0.63 -6.11 8.02
CA VAL A 172 -0.65 -4.67 8.30
C VAL A 172 -0.48 -4.40 9.80
N PHE A 173 -0.05 -3.19 10.12
CA PHE A 173 0.18 -2.69 11.46
C PHE A 173 -0.82 -1.59 11.77
N PHE A 174 -1.45 -1.67 12.95
CA PHE A 174 -2.40 -0.68 13.43
C PHE A 174 -1.84 0.08 14.64
N ARG A 175 -1.90 1.40 14.60
CA ARG A 175 -1.69 2.27 15.76
C ARG A 175 -2.99 2.96 16.14
N ARG A 176 -3.31 2.91 17.42
CA ARG A 176 -4.53 3.51 17.97
C ARG A 176 -4.16 4.79 18.70
N HIS A 177 -4.90 5.84 18.42
CA HIS A 177 -4.86 7.11 19.14
C HIS A 177 -6.22 7.36 19.75
N SER A 178 -6.24 7.99 20.93
CA SER A 178 -7.49 8.21 21.65
C SER A 178 -8.30 9.35 21.06
N HIS A 179 -7.63 10.31 20.40
CA HIS A 179 -8.26 11.51 19.85
C HIS A 179 -7.72 11.83 18.45
N PRO A 180 -8.55 12.38 17.55
CA PRO A 180 -8.10 12.76 16.20
C PRO A 180 -6.96 13.76 16.20
N GLN A 181 -6.98 14.73 17.11
CA GLN A 181 -5.91 15.71 17.25
C GLN A 181 -4.56 15.09 17.64
N GLU A 182 -4.57 14.04 18.45
CA GLU A 182 -3.37 13.29 18.84
C GLU A 182 -2.76 12.58 17.64
N ALA A 183 -3.59 11.88 16.86
CA ALA A 183 -3.15 11.16 15.66
C ALA A 183 -2.52 12.09 14.63
N VAL A 184 -3.15 13.24 14.35
CA VAL A 184 -2.63 14.20 13.37
C VAL A 184 -1.38 14.90 13.88
N SER A 185 -1.31 15.24 15.17
CA SER A 185 -0.10 15.84 15.75
C SER A 185 1.09 14.90 15.64
N TYR A 186 0.89 13.61 15.96
CA TYR A 186 1.91 12.57 15.80
C TYR A 186 2.40 12.46 14.35
N LEU A 187 1.50 12.49 13.37
CA LEU A 187 1.87 12.44 11.95
C LEU A 187 2.63 13.70 11.51
N LYS A 188 2.21 14.90 11.96
CA LYS A 188 2.90 16.15 11.66
C LYS A 188 4.30 16.21 12.25
N GLU A 189 4.48 15.75 13.48
CA GLU A 189 5.81 15.65 14.12
C GLU A 189 6.75 14.73 13.34
N LYS A 190 6.21 13.71 12.68
CA LYS A 190 6.94 12.80 11.78
C LYS A 190 7.13 13.36 10.36
N GLY A 191 6.65 14.57 10.07
CA GLY A 191 6.82 15.27 8.80
C GLY A 191 5.85 14.84 7.71
N TYR A 192 4.75 14.17 8.04
CA TYR A 192 3.74 13.77 7.06
C TYR A 192 2.95 14.97 6.53
N GLN A 193 2.66 14.94 5.23
CA GLN A 193 1.65 15.76 4.58
C GLN A 193 0.29 15.08 4.78
N ILE A 194 -0.64 15.80 5.40
CA ILE A 194 -1.96 15.30 5.77
C ILE A 194 -2.97 15.64 4.66
N ILE A 195 -3.52 14.61 4.03
CA ILE A 195 -4.52 14.73 2.97
C ILE A 195 -5.84 14.14 3.47
N ALA A 196 -6.81 14.99 3.78
CA ALA A 196 -8.12 14.57 4.27
C ALA A 196 -9.15 14.49 3.14
N THR A 197 -9.91 13.40 3.08
CA THR A 197 -10.99 13.25 2.10
C THR A 197 -12.30 13.86 2.60
N SER A 198 -12.99 14.62 1.76
CA SER A 198 -14.34 15.10 2.00
C SER A 198 -15.09 15.26 0.67
N PRO A 199 -16.36 14.84 0.56
CA PRO A 199 -17.20 15.15 -0.61
C PRO A 199 -17.32 16.67 -0.87
N HIS A 200 -17.14 17.49 0.16
CA HIS A 200 -17.17 18.95 0.10
C HIS A 200 -15.77 19.57 0.18
N GLY A 201 -14.73 18.79 -0.13
CA GLY A 201 -13.35 19.26 -0.16
C GLY A 201 -13.17 20.42 -1.13
N LYS A 202 -12.37 21.42 -0.73
CA LYS A 202 -12.15 22.64 -1.53
C LYS A 202 -11.33 22.39 -2.79
N SER A 203 -10.58 21.29 -2.83
CA SER A 203 -9.71 20.94 -3.95
C SER A 203 -10.13 19.60 -4.54
N LEU A 204 -10.09 19.50 -5.86
CA LEU A 204 -10.12 18.19 -6.50
C LEU A 204 -8.82 17.46 -6.16
N GLN A 205 -8.90 16.19 -5.75
CA GLN A 205 -7.70 15.41 -5.45
C GLN A 205 -6.71 15.40 -6.64
N SER A 206 -7.25 15.43 -7.85
CA SER A 206 -6.49 15.43 -9.10
C SER A 206 -5.67 16.69 -9.33
N THR A 207 -5.95 17.79 -8.63
CA THR A 207 -5.26 19.07 -8.81
C THR A 207 -4.25 19.40 -7.71
N ILE A 208 -4.22 18.67 -6.60
CA ILE A 208 -3.25 18.93 -5.52
C ILE A 208 -1.83 18.57 -5.94
N LYS A 209 -0.85 19.29 -5.37
CA LYS A 209 0.59 18.98 -5.49
C LYS A 209 1.05 18.24 -4.24
N LEU A 210 1.89 17.22 -4.42
CA LEU A 210 2.50 16.49 -3.31
C LEU A 210 3.89 17.07 -3.01
N ASP A 211 4.18 17.35 -1.74
CA ASP A 211 5.35 18.12 -1.31
C ASP A 211 6.60 17.24 -1.06
N LYS A 212 6.70 16.07 -1.71
CA LYS A 212 7.77 15.06 -1.48
C LYS A 212 7.96 14.67 0.00
N LYS A 213 6.92 14.88 0.80
CA LYS A 213 6.83 14.44 2.19
C LYS A 213 6.13 13.08 2.23
N PRO A 214 6.34 12.28 3.29
CA PRO A 214 5.48 11.15 3.59
C PRO A 214 4.01 11.57 3.58
N VAL A 215 3.12 10.75 3.02
CA VAL A 215 1.69 11.05 2.87
C VAL A 215 0.88 10.32 3.92
N ALA A 216 0.01 11.04 4.62
CA ALA A 216 -1.04 10.46 5.44
C ALA A 216 -2.39 10.77 4.80
N LEU A 217 -3.01 9.76 4.21
CA LEU A 217 -4.37 9.86 3.69
C LEU A 217 -5.36 9.62 4.82
N VAL A 218 -6.19 10.61 5.14
CA VAL A 218 -7.23 10.54 6.16
C VAL A 218 -8.57 10.28 5.53
N VAL A 219 -9.25 9.24 6.01
CA VAL A 219 -10.62 8.90 5.63
C VAL A 219 -11.49 8.84 6.87
N GLY A 220 -12.71 9.35 6.75
CA GLY A 220 -13.59 9.61 7.89
C GLY A 220 -14.69 8.57 8.08
N ASN A 221 -15.45 8.75 9.15
CA ASN A 221 -16.62 7.97 9.47
C ASN A 221 -17.66 8.00 8.32
N GLU A 222 -18.39 6.91 8.15
CA GLU A 222 -19.37 6.73 7.09
C GLU A 222 -20.50 7.77 7.09
N THR A 223 -20.83 8.33 8.25
CA THR A 223 -21.93 9.30 8.43
C THR A 223 -21.41 10.70 8.67
N SER A 224 -20.48 10.88 9.62
CA SER A 224 -19.99 12.21 9.98
C SER A 224 -18.81 12.70 9.14
N GLY A 225 -18.21 11.84 8.32
CA GLY A 225 -16.99 12.17 7.59
C GLY A 225 -15.79 12.33 8.51
N VAL A 226 -14.78 13.05 8.03
CA VAL A 226 -13.55 13.38 8.77
C VAL A 226 -13.85 14.45 9.81
N SER A 227 -13.32 14.30 11.01
CA SER A 227 -13.52 15.25 12.13
C SER A 227 -12.95 16.63 11.86
N ASP A 228 -13.55 17.65 12.46
CA ASP A 228 -13.14 19.05 12.31
C ASP A 228 -11.69 19.28 12.78
N GLU A 229 -11.26 18.56 13.81
CA GLU A 229 -9.90 18.59 14.33
C GLU A 229 -8.89 18.19 13.24
N VAL A 230 -9.19 17.11 12.50
CA VAL A 230 -8.33 16.66 11.41
C VAL A 230 -8.42 17.60 10.22
N LEU A 231 -9.63 18.05 9.85
CA LEU A 231 -9.81 18.98 8.74
C LEU A 231 -9.06 20.31 8.96
N LYS A 232 -9.07 20.86 10.18
CA LYS A 232 -8.33 22.08 10.52
C LYS A 232 -6.82 21.89 10.43
N ALA A 233 -6.33 20.68 10.67
CA ALA A 233 -4.92 20.35 10.62
C ALA A 233 -4.45 19.82 9.26
N ALA A 234 -5.37 19.48 8.35
CA ALA A 234 -5.03 18.93 7.03
C ALA A 234 -4.30 19.95 6.15
N ASP A 235 -3.27 19.51 5.42
CA ASP A 235 -2.59 20.32 4.41
C ASP A 235 -3.45 20.45 3.15
N HIS A 236 -4.18 19.37 2.83
CA HIS A 236 -5.18 19.36 1.76
C HIS A 236 -6.48 18.71 2.21
N ILE A 237 -7.61 19.33 1.87
CA ILE A 237 -8.95 18.72 1.97
C ILE A 237 -9.46 18.48 0.56
N VAL A 238 -9.53 17.22 0.17
CA VAL A 238 -9.73 16.80 -1.22
C VAL A 238 -11.05 16.11 -1.42
N GLN A 239 -11.66 16.34 -2.58
CA GLN A 239 -12.83 15.63 -3.06
C GLN A 239 -12.49 14.79 -4.29
N ILE A 240 -13.17 13.65 -4.42
CA ILE A 240 -13.24 12.87 -5.66
C ILE A 240 -14.42 13.45 -6.46
N PRO A 241 -14.22 13.90 -7.71
CA PRO A 241 -15.33 14.38 -8.54
C PRO A 241 -16.41 13.31 -8.71
N MET A 242 -17.67 13.67 -8.45
CA MET A 242 -18.83 12.79 -8.62
C MET A 242 -19.86 13.44 -9.54
N TYR A 243 -20.63 12.63 -10.24
CA TYR A 243 -21.81 13.10 -10.98
C TYR A 243 -22.90 13.56 -10.00
N THR A 244 -23.78 14.47 -10.43
CA THR A 244 -24.85 14.99 -9.57
C THR A 244 -25.84 13.90 -9.17
N GLY A 245 -26.34 13.94 -7.92
CA GLY A 245 -27.34 13.00 -7.39
C GLY A 245 -26.81 11.91 -6.47
N VAL A 246 -25.48 11.84 -6.25
CA VAL A 246 -24.87 10.99 -5.23
C VAL A 246 -24.12 11.87 -4.23
N GLU A 247 -24.52 11.81 -2.96
CA GLU A 247 -23.94 12.66 -1.91
C GLU A 247 -22.53 12.20 -1.50
N SER A 248 -22.30 10.89 -1.45
CA SER A 248 -21.00 10.33 -1.10
C SER A 248 -20.82 8.90 -1.63
N LEU A 249 -19.56 8.48 -1.74
CA LEU A 249 -19.19 7.10 -2.02
C LEU A 249 -19.04 6.31 -0.71
N ASN A 250 -19.19 4.98 -0.79
CA ASN A 250 -18.76 4.11 0.29
C ASN A 250 -17.28 4.39 0.65
N VAL A 251 -16.98 4.51 1.94
CA VAL A 251 -15.63 4.89 2.41
C VAL A 251 -14.54 3.95 1.91
N GLY A 252 -14.80 2.64 1.80
CA GLY A 252 -13.83 1.67 1.27
C GLY A 252 -13.53 1.89 -0.22
N VAL A 253 -14.55 2.24 -1.00
CA VAL A 253 -14.41 2.57 -2.43
C VAL A 253 -13.68 3.90 -2.61
N ALA A 254 -14.10 4.94 -1.88
CA ALA A 254 -13.46 6.25 -1.90
C ALA A 254 -11.98 6.15 -1.54
N THR A 255 -11.66 5.41 -0.48
CA THR A 255 -10.29 5.15 -0.05
C THR A 255 -9.47 4.47 -1.14
N GLY A 256 -10.01 3.46 -1.82
CA GLY A 256 -9.33 2.78 -2.93
C GLY A 256 -9.01 3.71 -4.11
N ILE A 257 -9.96 4.56 -4.51
CA ILE A 257 -9.77 5.57 -5.56
C ILE A 257 -8.69 6.57 -5.13
N SER A 258 -8.76 7.07 -3.90
CA SER A 258 -7.79 8.01 -3.34
C SER A 258 -6.38 7.45 -3.29
N ILE A 259 -6.22 6.21 -2.83
CA ILE A 259 -4.91 5.54 -2.80
C ILE A 259 -4.35 5.43 -4.21
N TYR A 260 -5.12 4.93 -5.17
CA TYR A 260 -4.66 4.76 -6.55
C TYR A 260 -4.18 6.07 -7.16
N GLU A 261 -4.98 7.13 -7.02
CA GLU A 261 -4.67 8.43 -7.61
C GLU A 261 -3.44 9.09 -6.97
N LEU A 262 -3.34 9.04 -5.63
CA LEU A 262 -2.19 9.60 -4.91
C LEU A 262 -0.91 8.82 -5.19
N ARG A 263 -0.97 7.48 -5.23
CA ARG A 263 0.19 6.64 -5.60
C ARG A 263 0.66 6.92 -7.03
N LEU A 264 -0.28 7.08 -7.96
CA LEU A 264 0.04 7.46 -9.32
C LEU A 264 0.75 8.81 -9.36
N LYS A 265 0.27 9.80 -8.61
CA LYS A 265 0.92 11.12 -8.49
C LYS A 265 2.32 11.04 -7.88
N GLU A 266 2.53 10.25 -6.83
CA GLU A 266 3.85 10.07 -6.22
C GLU A 266 4.88 9.55 -7.23
N VAL A 267 4.52 8.55 -8.01
CA VAL A 267 5.44 7.99 -9.00
C VAL A 267 5.61 8.89 -10.21
N LEU A 268 4.56 9.56 -10.70
CA LEU A 268 4.72 10.57 -11.73
C LEU A 268 5.69 11.66 -11.27
N THR A 269 5.58 12.09 -9.99
CA THR A 269 6.50 13.06 -9.38
C THR A 269 7.92 12.50 -9.27
N MET A 270 8.09 11.29 -8.72
CA MET A 270 9.39 10.63 -8.57
C MET A 270 10.07 10.40 -9.91
N LEU A 271 9.34 9.92 -10.90
CA LEU A 271 9.85 9.70 -12.25
C LEU A 271 10.20 11.05 -12.88
N ALA A 272 9.32 12.05 -12.85
CA ALA A 272 9.63 13.40 -13.36
C ALA A 272 10.89 13.97 -12.68
N ASP A 273 11.06 13.81 -11.37
CA ASP A 273 12.25 14.23 -10.64
C ASP A 273 13.50 13.47 -11.07
N LYS A 274 13.42 12.14 -11.15
CA LYS A 274 14.52 11.27 -11.57
C LYS A 274 14.93 11.59 -13.00
N ILE A 275 13.97 11.86 -13.87
CA ILE A 275 14.15 12.30 -15.24
C ILE A 275 14.82 13.67 -15.28
N MET A 276 14.29 14.68 -14.58
CA MET A 276 14.90 16.02 -14.51
C MET A 276 16.33 15.97 -13.95
N ALA A 277 16.57 15.14 -12.93
CA ALA A 277 17.87 14.98 -12.30
C ALA A 277 18.87 14.15 -13.14
N SER A 278 18.40 13.30 -14.05
CA SER A 278 19.25 12.43 -14.89
C SER A 278 19.42 12.91 -16.33
N LEU A 279 18.50 13.75 -16.83
CA LEU A 279 18.45 14.21 -18.21
C LEU A 279 18.53 15.72 -18.36
N GLY A 280 18.16 16.48 -17.33
CA GLY A 280 18.15 17.94 -17.40
C GLY A 280 19.51 18.59 -17.20
N ARG A 281 20.43 17.99 -16.42
CA ARG A 281 21.76 18.55 -16.14
C ARG A 281 22.80 17.46 -15.90
N GLU A 282 23.77 17.38 -16.81
CA GLU A 282 24.99 16.56 -16.77
C GLU A 282 24.81 15.03 -16.83
N ILE A 283 24.90 14.51 -18.06
CA ILE A 283 24.74 13.10 -18.40
C ILE A 283 25.92 12.28 -17.82
N ASN A 284 25.70 11.54 -16.74
CA ASN A 284 26.62 10.47 -16.33
C ASN A 284 26.31 9.14 -17.05
N VAL A 285 27.29 8.24 -17.14
CA VAL A 285 27.22 6.98 -17.90
C VAL A 285 26.09 6.06 -17.41
N THR A 286 25.78 6.09 -16.11
CA THR A 286 24.70 5.29 -15.51
C THR A 286 23.33 5.73 -16.05
N SER A 287 23.07 7.03 -16.17
CA SER A 287 21.85 7.56 -16.77
C SER A 287 21.72 7.14 -18.24
N GLN A 288 22.82 7.07 -19.00
CA GLN A 288 22.79 6.58 -20.39
C GLN A 288 22.46 5.10 -20.50
N LEU A 289 22.97 4.28 -19.58
CA LEU A 289 22.70 2.84 -19.55
C LEU A 289 21.26 2.53 -19.13
N ILE A 290 20.74 3.22 -18.11
CA ILE A 290 19.33 3.13 -17.70
C ILE A 290 18.43 3.61 -18.85
N ARG A 291 18.77 4.71 -19.51
CA ARG A 291 18.03 5.22 -20.68
C ARG A 291 18.06 4.22 -21.84
N LYS A 292 19.20 3.58 -22.13
CA LYS A 292 19.27 2.51 -23.13
C LYS A 292 18.42 1.30 -22.75
N ALA A 293 18.49 0.82 -21.51
CA ALA A 293 17.71 -0.32 -21.04
C ALA A 293 16.19 -0.03 -21.08
N PHE A 294 15.79 1.17 -20.63
CA PHE A 294 14.41 1.63 -20.68
C PHE A 294 13.93 1.77 -22.14
N ASN A 295 14.73 2.36 -23.03
CA ASN A 295 14.41 2.46 -24.46
C ASN A 295 14.27 1.09 -25.14
N ILE A 296 15.09 0.11 -24.76
CA ILE A 296 15.00 -1.26 -25.30
C ILE A 296 13.66 -1.89 -24.91
N LYS A 297 13.25 -1.76 -23.63
CA LYS A 297 11.96 -2.27 -23.16
C LYS A 297 10.76 -1.50 -23.71
N LEU A 298 10.88 -0.19 -23.88
CA LEU A 298 9.81 0.62 -24.46
C LEU A 298 9.54 0.26 -25.93
N LYS A 299 10.59 -0.11 -26.67
CA LYS A 299 10.49 -0.58 -28.06
C LYS A 299 9.80 -1.94 -28.22
N GLU A 300 9.72 -2.74 -27.15
CA GLU A 300 9.00 -4.03 -27.19
C GLU A 300 7.47 -3.85 -27.24
N ILE A 301 6.97 -2.66 -26.88
CA ILE A 301 5.53 -2.40 -26.70
C ILE A 301 5.04 -1.07 -27.29
N SER A 302 5.95 -0.19 -27.74
CA SER A 302 5.60 1.11 -28.32
C SER A 302 6.69 1.61 -29.26
N GLU A 303 6.29 2.48 -30.19
CA GLU A 303 7.20 3.17 -31.10
C GLU A 303 7.89 4.39 -30.46
N TYR A 304 7.59 4.67 -29.19
CA TYR A 304 8.10 5.85 -28.49
C TYR A 304 9.48 5.59 -27.88
N THR A 305 10.24 6.67 -27.70
CA THR A 305 11.50 6.65 -26.97
C THR A 305 11.23 6.96 -25.50
N GLY A 306 12.18 6.66 -24.63
CA GLY A 306 12.13 7.09 -23.24
C GLY A 306 11.94 8.60 -23.13
N ASP A 307 12.53 9.38 -24.03
CA ASP A 307 12.44 10.84 -24.06
C ASP A 307 10.99 11.31 -24.31
N HIS A 308 10.24 10.62 -25.18
CA HIS A 308 8.82 10.90 -25.39
C HIS A 308 8.00 10.68 -24.13
N VAL A 309 8.23 9.57 -23.42
CA VAL A 309 7.55 9.27 -22.15
C VAL A 309 7.89 10.34 -21.12
N ILE A 310 9.17 10.64 -21.00
CA ILE A 310 9.76 11.65 -20.14
C ILE A 310 9.12 13.03 -20.35
N PHE A 311 8.93 13.43 -21.60
CA PHE A 311 8.27 14.66 -21.97
C PHE A 311 6.78 14.67 -21.60
N LEU A 312 6.04 13.60 -21.88
CA LEU A 312 4.64 13.45 -21.46
C LEU A 312 4.48 13.54 -19.94
N MET A 313 5.42 12.96 -19.18
CA MET A 313 5.40 12.99 -17.72
C MET A 313 5.64 14.38 -17.14
N VAL A 314 6.57 15.14 -17.72
CA VAL A 314 6.82 16.53 -17.32
C VAL A 314 5.62 17.41 -17.69
N LEU A 315 5.05 17.25 -18.89
CA LEU A 315 3.82 17.93 -19.29
C LEU A 315 2.66 17.66 -18.34
N LYS A 316 2.47 16.40 -17.92
CA LYS A 316 1.43 16.04 -16.94
C LYS A 316 1.62 16.71 -15.58
N ARG A 317 2.87 17.03 -15.21
CA ARG A 317 3.20 17.74 -13.96
C ARG A 317 3.05 19.25 -14.08
N GLU A 318 3.62 19.85 -15.12
CA GLU A 318 3.62 21.30 -15.33
C GLU A 318 2.29 21.82 -15.90
N PHE A 319 1.40 20.90 -16.30
CA PHE A 319 0.13 21.13 -17.01
C PHE A 319 0.31 21.72 -18.41
N GLN A 320 1.21 22.69 -18.58
CA GLN A 320 1.51 23.40 -19.82
C GLN A 320 3.01 23.70 -19.93
N MET A 321 3.56 23.63 -21.14
CA MET A 321 4.94 24.06 -21.44
C MET A 321 5.01 24.72 -22.82
N ASN A 322 5.78 25.80 -22.94
CA ASN A 322 6.10 26.42 -24.24
C ASN A 322 7.36 25.82 -24.88
N GLU A 323 7.54 26.03 -26.19
CA GLU A 323 8.65 25.43 -26.93
C GLU A 323 10.03 25.80 -26.36
N GLU A 324 10.23 27.03 -25.88
CA GLU A 324 11.51 27.48 -25.31
C GLU A 324 11.87 26.73 -24.01
N GLN A 325 10.87 26.45 -23.17
CA GLN A 325 11.03 25.64 -21.96
C GLN A 325 11.42 24.20 -22.34
N ILE A 326 10.83 23.66 -23.41
CA ILE A 326 11.10 22.30 -23.87
C ILE A 326 12.52 22.20 -24.45
N GLU A 327 12.94 23.19 -25.25
CA GLU A 327 14.30 23.25 -25.78
C GLU A 327 15.34 23.28 -24.65
N LYS A 328 15.13 24.15 -23.65
CA LYS A 328 16.03 24.27 -22.48
C LYS A 328 16.04 23.02 -21.60
N GLN A 329 14.91 22.33 -21.46
CA GLN A 329 14.75 21.25 -20.49
C GLN A 329 15.07 19.86 -21.05
N PHE A 330 14.89 19.64 -22.35
CA PHE A 330 15.11 18.34 -22.99
C PHE A 330 16.26 18.34 -24.01
N GLY A 331 16.86 19.51 -24.29
CA GLY A 331 18.04 19.63 -25.14
C GLY A 331 17.79 19.38 -26.63
N TYR A 332 16.53 19.42 -27.06
CA TYR A 332 16.14 19.37 -28.47
C TYR A 332 16.01 20.80 -28.98
N PHE A 333 16.81 21.16 -29.98
CA PHE A 333 16.78 22.50 -30.59
C PHE A 333 16.24 22.45 -32.01
N ARG A 334 15.37 23.41 -32.36
CA ARG A 334 14.89 23.65 -33.73
C ARG A 334 14.30 22.40 -34.39
N ASN A 335 14.91 21.89 -35.47
CA ASN A 335 14.40 20.74 -36.21
C ASN A 335 14.40 19.43 -35.40
N SER A 336 15.30 19.28 -34.44
CA SER A 336 15.32 18.09 -33.57
C SER A 336 14.11 18.05 -32.62
N LEU A 337 13.61 19.22 -32.18
CA LEU A 337 12.39 19.33 -31.40
C LEU A 337 11.16 18.93 -32.24
N LYS A 338 11.09 19.36 -33.50
CA LYS A 338 9.99 18.98 -34.39
C LYS A 338 9.93 17.46 -34.63
N ILE A 339 11.09 16.83 -34.85
CA ILE A 339 11.18 15.37 -35.04
C ILE A 339 10.75 14.63 -33.78
N PHE A 340 11.14 15.15 -32.61
CA PHE A 340 10.78 14.62 -31.30
C PHE A 340 9.27 14.74 -31.00
N LEU A 341 8.65 15.89 -31.28
CA LEU A 341 7.23 16.10 -30.96
C LEU A 341 6.29 15.45 -31.96
N LYS A 342 6.73 15.26 -33.22
CA LYS A 342 5.91 14.74 -34.33
C LYS A 342 5.12 13.46 -33.98
N PRO A 343 5.74 12.36 -33.51
CA PRO A 343 5.00 11.13 -33.21
C PRO A 343 4.00 11.29 -32.05
N LEU A 344 4.19 12.28 -31.18
CA LEU A 344 3.28 12.55 -30.05
C LEU A 344 2.04 13.32 -30.48
N PHE A 345 2.20 14.27 -31.41
CA PHE A 345 1.06 14.94 -32.04
C PHE A 345 0.28 13.98 -32.95
N GLU A 346 0.97 13.18 -33.77
CA GLU A 346 0.34 12.24 -34.71
C GLU A 346 -0.50 11.17 -34.00
N ASN A 347 -0.04 10.71 -32.83
CA ASN A 347 -0.77 9.74 -32.01
C ASN A 347 -1.68 10.37 -30.95
N ASN A 348 -1.94 11.68 -31.05
CA ASN A 348 -2.82 12.41 -30.16
C ASN A 348 -2.46 12.24 -28.67
N LEU A 349 -1.18 12.16 -28.33
CA LEU A 349 -0.70 12.07 -26.94
C LEU A 349 -0.47 13.46 -26.32
N ILE A 350 -0.19 14.46 -27.16
CA ILE A 350 -0.10 15.87 -26.80
C ILE A 350 -0.93 16.71 -27.76
N LYS A 351 -1.38 17.87 -27.29
CA LYS A 351 -2.04 18.90 -28.10
C LYS A 351 -1.36 20.24 -27.87
N LYS A 352 -1.51 21.17 -28.82
CA LYS A 352 -1.02 22.54 -28.69
C LYS A 352 -2.23 23.47 -28.57
N GLU A 353 -2.32 24.19 -27.45
CA GLU A 353 -3.28 25.27 -27.25
C GLU A 353 -2.50 26.59 -27.20
N ARG A 354 -2.73 27.45 -28.22
CA ARG A 354 -1.95 28.69 -28.41
C ARG A 354 -0.45 28.39 -28.50
N ASP A 355 0.35 28.89 -27.56
CA ASP A 355 1.81 28.71 -27.49
C ASP A 355 2.24 27.63 -26.49
N GLU A 356 1.28 26.91 -25.90
CA GLU A 356 1.55 25.91 -24.87
C GLU A 356 1.15 24.51 -25.35
N ILE A 357 1.98 23.54 -25.00
CA ILE A 357 1.75 22.13 -25.25
C ILE A 357 1.17 21.53 -23.97
N GLU A 358 0.16 20.68 -24.13
CA GLU A 358 -0.52 19.96 -23.05
C GLU A 358 -0.58 18.47 -23.37
N ILE A 359 -0.61 17.63 -22.32
CA ILE A 359 -0.90 16.21 -22.48
C ILE A 359 -2.39 15.99 -22.73
N THR A 360 -2.72 15.05 -23.61
CA THR A 360 -4.11 14.63 -23.85
C THR A 360 -4.50 13.46 -22.94
N LYS A 361 -5.80 13.13 -22.89
CA LYS A 361 -6.29 11.93 -22.20
C LYS A 361 -5.63 10.64 -22.71
N THR A 362 -5.39 10.52 -24.01
CA THR A 362 -4.70 9.37 -24.61
C THR A 362 -3.24 9.27 -24.15
N GLY A 363 -2.56 10.41 -23.99
CA GLY A 363 -1.23 10.49 -23.38
C GLY A 363 -1.21 9.99 -21.93
N GLU A 364 -2.23 10.38 -21.14
CA GLU A 364 -2.38 9.94 -19.76
C GLU A 364 -2.62 8.42 -19.63
N GLU A 365 -3.46 7.86 -20.51
CA GLU A 365 -3.75 6.43 -20.57
C GLU A 365 -2.50 5.59 -20.94
N LEU A 366 -1.63 6.12 -21.82
CA LEU A 366 -0.36 5.48 -22.14
C LEU A 366 0.58 5.47 -20.92
N LEU A 367 0.69 6.59 -20.19
CA LEU A 367 1.51 6.67 -18.97
C LEU A 367 1.04 5.68 -17.90
N ALA A 368 -0.27 5.51 -17.73
CA ALA A 368 -0.82 4.54 -16.78
C ALA A 368 -0.44 3.08 -17.12
N LYS A 369 -0.36 2.73 -18.41
CA LYS A 369 0.01 1.39 -18.88
C LYS A 369 1.50 1.06 -18.70
N LEU A 370 2.37 2.07 -18.56
CA LEU A 370 3.81 1.89 -18.34
C LEU A 370 4.16 1.54 -16.88
N TRP A 371 3.23 1.73 -15.94
CA TRP A 371 3.43 1.48 -14.51
C TRP A 371 3.85 0.05 -14.17
N PRO A 372 3.11 -1.01 -14.57
CA PRO A 372 3.43 -2.38 -14.17
C PRO A 372 4.77 -2.84 -14.77
N ILE A 373 5.22 -2.17 -15.84
CA ILE A 373 6.44 -2.47 -16.56
C ILE A 373 7.65 -1.93 -15.81
N HIS A 374 7.58 -0.71 -15.27
CA HIS A 374 8.64 -0.16 -14.43
C HIS A 374 8.83 -1.01 -13.16
N GLU A 375 7.75 -1.30 -12.45
CA GLU A 375 7.78 -2.09 -11.21
C GLU A 375 8.31 -3.51 -11.45
N LYS A 376 7.84 -4.17 -12.52
CA LYS A 376 8.35 -5.49 -12.91
C LYS A 376 9.83 -5.45 -13.31
N THR A 377 10.28 -4.39 -13.99
CA THR A 377 11.67 -4.24 -14.42
C THR A 377 12.60 -3.96 -13.23
N GLU A 378 12.19 -3.09 -12.29
CA GLU A 378 12.94 -2.82 -11.07
C GLU A 378 13.01 -4.06 -10.17
N ASN A 379 11.89 -4.78 -10.02
CA ASN A 379 11.85 -6.02 -9.25
C ASN A 379 12.73 -7.12 -9.87
N ILE A 380 12.75 -7.27 -11.21
CA ILE A 380 13.64 -8.20 -11.89
C ILE A 380 15.11 -7.82 -11.69
N LEU A 381 15.45 -6.54 -11.80
CA LEU A 381 16.83 -6.06 -11.63
C LEU A 381 17.34 -6.24 -10.19
N LEU A 382 16.44 -6.26 -9.22
CA LEU A 382 16.76 -6.33 -7.79
C LEU A 382 16.36 -7.66 -7.14
N GLN A 383 15.90 -8.65 -7.92
CA GLN A 383 15.29 -9.88 -7.44
C GLN A 383 16.23 -10.71 -6.56
N GLU A 384 17.53 -10.70 -6.88
CA GLU A 384 18.57 -11.46 -6.19
C GLU A 384 19.31 -10.64 -5.11
N PHE A 385 18.92 -9.38 -4.89
CA PHE A 385 19.55 -8.52 -3.90
C PHE A 385 18.84 -8.64 -2.55
N THR A 386 19.59 -8.83 -1.46
CA THR A 386 19.07 -8.68 -0.09
C THR A 386 18.71 -7.22 0.18
N GLU A 387 17.80 -6.95 1.12
CA GLU A 387 17.44 -5.57 1.49
C GLU A 387 18.65 -4.72 1.94
N LYS A 388 19.65 -5.37 2.55
CA LYS A 388 20.92 -4.72 2.91
C LYS A 388 21.72 -4.34 1.67
N GLU A 389 21.81 -5.21 0.68
CA GLU A 389 22.51 -4.95 -0.59
C GLU A 389 21.77 -3.90 -1.44
N LYS A 390 20.44 -3.91 -1.47
CA LYS A 390 19.65 -2.84 -2.12
C LYS A 390 19.96 -1.48 -1.49
N LYS A 391 19.99 -1.41 -0.16
CA LYS A 391 20.29 -0.19 0.60
C LYS A 391 21.74 0.27 0.39
N GLU A 392 22.69 -0.67 0.35
CA GLU A 392 24.09 -0.36 0.05
C GLU A 392 24.31 0.08 -1.39
N LEU A 393 23.69 -0.58 -2.37
CA LEU A 393 23.76 -0.20 -3.78
C LEU A 393 23.25 1.23 -3.98
N ARG A 394 22.09 1.56 -3.40
CA ARG A 394 21.54 2.93 -3.41
C ARG A 394 22.49 3.93 -2.78
N ARG A 395 23.12 3.57 -1.64
CA ARG A 395 24.13 4.40 -0.97
C ARG A 395 25.39 4.62 -1.81
N TYR A 396 25.91 3.58 -2.47
CA TYR A 396 27.09 3.66 -3.32
C TYR A 396 26.82 4.50 -4.58
N LEU A 397 25.68 4.30 -5.24
CA LEU A 397 25.25 5.12 -6.36
C LEU A 397 25.12 6.60 -5.97
N GLY A 398 24.55 6.88 -4.80
CA GLY A 398 24.49 8.24 -4.23
C GLY A 398 25.88 8.86 -3.98
N LYS A 399 26.83 8.08 -3.45
CA LYS A 399 28.22 8.54 -3.25
C LYS A 399 28.95 8.81 -4.57
N ILE A 400 28.79 7.95 -5.56
CA ILE A 400 29.37 8.13 -6.89
C ILE A 400 28.82 9.41 -7.52
N GLN A 401 27.51 9.64 -7.45
CA GLN A 401 26.87 10.86 -7.93
C GLN A 401 27.43 12.10 -7.23
N GLN A 402 27.56 12.10 -5.90
CA GLN A 402 28.15 13.21 -5.14
C GLN A 402 29.61 13.48 -5.52
N ASN A 403 30.40 12.44 -5.75
CA ASN A 403 31.79 12.59 -6.16
C ASN A 403 31.91 13.12 -7.60
N CYS A 404 31.06 12.66 -8.52
CA CYS A 404 30.98 13.22 -9.88
C CYS A 404 30.64 14.72 -9.85
N ILE A 405 29.70 15.14 -8.99
CA ILE A 405 29.35 16.56 -8.80
C ILE A 405 30.54 17.37 -8.26
N LYS A 406 31.31 16.82 -7.29
CA LYS A 406 32.51 17.48 -6.76
C LYS A 406 33.62 17.65 -7.81
N VAL A 407 33.81 16.66 -8.67
CA VAL A 407 34.81 16.72 -9.75
C VAL A 407 34.42 17.76 -10.81
N MET A 408 33.14 17.92 -11.11
CA MET A 408 32.67 18.93 -12.07
C MET A 408 32.78 20.37 -11.53
N ARG A 409 32.65 20.56 -10.21
CA ARG A 409 32.88 21.87 -9.55
C ARG A 409 34.35 22.33 -9.53
N TYR A 410 35.31 21.45 -9.80
CA TYR A 410 36.74 21.81 -9.89
C TYR A 410 37.18 22.19 -11.32
N LYS A 411 36.27 22.15 -12.30
CA LYS A 411 36.53 22.50 -13.71
C LYS A 411 35.75 23.74 -14.20
N ALA A 412 35.03 24.41 -13.32
CA ALA A 412 34.51 25.77 -13.52
C ALA A 412 35.31 26.71 -12.61
#